data_AF-A0A498RCE8-F1
#
_entry.id   AF-A0A498RCE8-F1
#
_cell.length_a   1.000
_cell.length_b   1.000
_cell.length_c   1.000
_cell.angle_alpha   90.00
_cell.angle_beta   90.00
_cell.angle_gamma   90.00
#
_symmetry.space_group_name_H-M   'P 1'
#
loop_
_entity.id
_entity.type
_entity.pdbx_description
1 polymer ?
#
loop_
_entity_poly.entity_id
_entity_poly.type
_entity_poly.pdbx_seq_one_letter_code
_entity_poly.pdbx_strand_id
1 'polypeptide(L)'
;MDIMEQAIHKLDTELETAADDRGYLFAINQMVRALLLEDESYAEKVLEEPHTLKRAYKVMRHIAQKNRGGAACVCIAPDEAQDIIGRFYGFWGEPFDFDPDEAPKRPIPPAAKRTHAPTVLKSQPIPAAANKPAGQLNQIDLFYGEA
;
A
#
# COMPACT_ATOMS: atom_id res chain seq x y z
N MET A 1 -32.76 -1.87 11.84
CA MET A 1 -31.45 -1.90 11.20
C MET A 1 -30.86 -3.25 11.52
N ASP A 2 -30.68 -4.10 10.51
CA ASP A 2 -30.04 -5.41 10.72
C ASP A 2 -28.55 -5.23 11.07
N ILE A 3 -27.87 -6.32 11.46
CA ILE A 3 -26.47 -6.24 11.92
C ILE A 3 -25.52 -5.79 10.81
N MET A 4 -25.85 -6.12 9.57
CA MET A 4 -25.06 -5.78 8.39
C MET A 4 -25.20 -4.27 8.10
N GLU A 5 -26.41 -3.75 8.08
CA GLU A 5 -26.68 -2.32 7.99
C GLU A 5 -26.00 -1.52 9.12
N GLN A 6 -25.98 -2.05 10.34
CA GLN A 6 -25.26 -1.41 11.47
C GLN A 6 -23.75 -1.37 11.24
N ALA A 7 -23.15 -2.48 10.77
CA ALA A 7 -21.73 -2.54 10.46
C ALA A 7 -21.35 -1.57 9.33
N ILE A 8 -22.14 -1.53 8.26
CA ILE A 8 -21.99 -0.55 7.16
C ILE A 8 -22.10 0.89 7.68
N HIS A 9 -23.11 1.17 8.51
CA HIS A 9 -23.32 2.50 9.07
C HIS A 9 -22.17 2.96 9.96
N LYS A 10 -21.60 2.04 10.77
CA LYS A 10 -20.39 2.30 11.55
C LYS A 10 -19.22 2.70 10.64
N LEU A 11 -18.97 1.94 9.57
CA LEU A 11 -17.87 2.21 8.63
C LEU A 11 -18.04 3.56 7.92
N ASP A 12 -19.27 3.92 7.54
CA ASP A 12 -19.56 5.23 6.93
C ASP A 12 -19.34 6.37 7.92
N THR A 13 -19.81 6.21 9.15
CA THR A 13 -19.64 7.21 10.20
C THR A 13 -18.15 7.45 10.51
N GLU A 14 -17.36 6.39 10.59
CA GLU A 14 -15.91 6.48 10.77
C GLU A 14 -15.21 7.17 9.59
N LEU A 15 -15.66 6.94 8.37
CA LEU A 15 -15.10 7.58 7.18
C LEU A 15 -15.51 9.06 7.07
N GLU A 16 -16.75 9.40 7.42
CA GLU A 16 -17.25 10.77 7.43
C GLU A 16 -16.53 11.63 8.45
N THR A 17 -16.23 11.07 9.62
CA THR A 17 -15.53 11.75 10.72
C THR A 17 -14.02 11.88 10.49
N ALA A 18 -13.46 11.16 9.52
CA ALA A 18 -12.06 11.27 9.15
C ALA A 18 -11.78 12.50 8.27
N ALA A 19 -11.32 13.58 8.90
CA ALA A 19 -10.85 14.78 8.20
C ALA A 19 -9.48 14.57 7.52
N ASP A 20 -8.59 13.86 8.20
CA ASP A 20 -7.25 13.51 7.71
C ASP A 20 -7.22 12.04 7.24
N ASP A 21 -6.37 11.70 6.27
CA ASP A 21 -6.18 10.33 5.73
C ASP A 21 -7.41 9.69 5.05
N ARG A 22 -8.45 10.47 4.72
CA ARG A 22 -9.71 9.98 4.10
C ARG A 22 -9.50 9.06 2.90
N GLY A 23 -8.50 9.31 2.06
CA GLY A 23 -8.21 8.47 0.89
C GLY A 23 -7.80 7.04 1.27
N TYR A 24 -6.95 6.87 2.28
CA TYR A 24 -6.52 5.55 2.75
C TYR A 24 -7.63 4.83 3.50
N LEU A 25 -8.39 5.57 4.32
CA LEU A 25 -9.52 5.01 5.07
C LEU A 25 -10.66 4.60 4.14
N PHE A 26 -10.88 5.31 3.03
CA PHE A 26 -11.82 4.90 2.00
C PHE A 26 -11.45 3.54 1.41
N ALA A 27 -10.18 3.33 1.05
CA ALA A 27 -9.74 2.04 0.51
C ALA A 27 -9.96 0.88 1.49
N ILE A 28 -9.63 1.09 2.77
CA ILE A 28 -9.88 0.10 3.83
C ILE A 28 -11.38 -0.17 3.98
N ASN A 29 -12.21 0.88 4.01
CA ASN A 29 -13.66 0.76 4.08
C ASN A 29 -14.21 -0.11 2.94
N GLN A 30 -13.77 0.14 1.70
CA GLN A 30 -14.19 -0.66 0.54
C GLN A 30 -13.79 -2.13 0.66
N MET A 31 -12.60 -2.43 1.19
CA MET A 31 -12.16 -3.82 1.43
C MET A 31 -13.03 -4.50 2.50
N VAL A 32 -13.26 -3.84 3.64
CA VAL A 32 -14.09 -4.40 4.72
C VAL A 32 -15.52 -4.65 4.24
N ARG A 33 -16.09 -3.73 3.44
CA ARG A 33 -17.41 -3.92 2.82
C ARG A 33 -17.46 -5.11 1.89
N ALA A 34 -16.44 -5.28 1.04
CA ALA A 34 -16.38 -6.44 0.15
C ALA A 34 -16.40 -7.75 0.95
N LEU A 35 -15.62 -7.83 2.03
CA LEU A 35 -15.58 -8.99 2.91
C LEU A 35 -16.91 -9.24 3.64
N LEU A 36 -17.58 -8.18 4.09
CA LEU A 36 -18.91 -8.27 4.70
C LEU A 36 -19.98 -8.77 3.73
N LEU A 37 -19.89 -8.42 2.44
CA LEU A 37 -20.80 -8.91 1.41
C LEU A 37 -20.51 -10.38 1.03
N GLU A 38 -19.29 -10.86 1.24
CA GLU A 38 -18.92 -12.26 1.06
C GLU A 38 -19.40 -13.13 2.22
N ASP A 39 -19.29 -12.64 3.46
CA ASP A 39 -19.74 -13.33 4.66
C ASP A 39 -20.30 -12.35 5.71
N GLU A 40 -21.63 -12.40 5.90
CA GLU A 40 -22.35 -11.54 6.84
C GLU A 40 -21.97 -11.82 8.31
N SER A 41 -21.39 -12.99 8.63
CA SER A 41 -20.97 -13.31 10.01
C SER A 41 -19.86 -12.38 10.52
N TYR A 42 -19.14 -11.71 9.61
CA TYR A 42 -18.15 -10.70 9.95
C TYR A 42 -18.75 -9.39 10.49
N ALA A 43 -20.06 -9.18 10.37
CA ALA A 43 -20.70 -7.96 10.86
C ALA A 43 -20.53 -7.79 12.38
N GLU A 44 -20.65 -8.88 13.16
CA GLU A 44 -20.42 -8.84 14.62
C GLU A 44 -19.01 -8.34 14.94
N LYS A 45 -18.01 -8.82 14.18
CA LYS A 45 -16.62 -8.43 14.32
C LYS A 45 -16.40 -6.97 14.00
N VAL A 46 -16.96 -6.47 12.91
CA VAL A 46 -16.88 -5.05 12.55
C VAL A 46 -17.49 -4.15 13.62
N LEU A 47 -18.52 -4.60 14.33
CA LEU A 47 -19.17 -3.81 15.37
C LEU A 47 -18.41 -3.73 16.69
N GLU A 48 -17.40 -4.57 16.90
CA GLU A 48 -16.57 -4.51 18.12
C GLU A 48 -15.88 -3.12 18.22
N GLU A 49 -15.89 -2.53 19.42
CA GLU A 49 -15.27 -1.23 19.73
C GLU A 49 -13.80 -1.11 19.25
N PRO A 50 -12.93 -2.12 19.45
CA PRO A 50 -11.54 -2.03 18.98
C PRO A 50 -11.40 -1.98 17.45
N HIS A 51 -12.40 -2.38 16.68
CA HIS A 51 -12.29 -2.56 15.24
C HIS A 51 -12.72 -1.32 14.46
N THR A 52 -11.78 -0.41 14.27
CA THR A 52 -12.00 0.85 13.53
C THR A 52 -11.10 0.94 12.30
N LEU A 53 -11.55 1.66 11.27
CA LEU A 53 -10.80 1.97 10.05
C LEU A 53 -9.45 2.60 10.38
N LYS A 54 -9.43 3.50 11.37
CA LYS A 54 -8.20 4.20 11.80
C LYS A 54 -7.19 3.25 12.43
N ARG A 55 -7.64 2.30 13.25
CA ARG A 55 -6.75 1.29 13.85
C ARG A 55 -6.27 0.29 12.82
N ALA A 56 -7.14 -0.15 11.89
CA ALA A 56 -6.73 -0.97 10.74
C ALA A 56 -5.62 -0.29 9.93
N TYR A 57 -5.77 1.00 9.63
CA TYR A 57 -4.72 1.78 8.95
C TYR A 57 -3.42 1.83 9.74
N LYS A 58 -3.48 2.04 11.07
CA LYS A 58 -2.29 2.04 11.93
C LYS A 58 -1.56 0.69 11.92
N VAL A 59 -2.30 -0.42 11.97
CA VAL A 59 -1.74 -1.78 11.83
C VAL A 59 -1.02 -1.94 10.50
N MET A 60 -1.70 -1.60 9.40
CA MET A 60 -1.12 -1.68 8.05
C MET A 60 0.14 -0.82 7.91
N ARG A 61 0.11 0.41 8.46
CA ARG A 61 1.25 1.32 8.48
C ARG A 61 2.41 0.77 9.31
N HIS A 62 2.15 0.16 10.46
CA HIS A 62 3.18 -0.43 11.31
C HIS A 62 3.89 -1.60 10.62
N ILE A 63 3.13 -2.47 9.95
CA ILE A 63 3.67 -3.60 9.19
C ILE A 63 4.50 -3.08 8.00
N ALA A 64 3.98 -2.10 7.25
CA ALA A 64 4.73 -1.45 6.17
C ALA A 64 6.05 -0.86 6.69
N GLN A 65 6.04 -0.20 7.85
CA GLN A 65 7.24 0.40 8.44
C GLN A 65 8.28 -0.64 8.84
N LYS A 66 7.86 -1.78 9.40
CA LYS A 66 8.77 -2.90 9.69
C LYS A 66 9.40 -3.47 8.42
N ASN A 67 8.62 -3.58 7.34
CA ASN A 67 9.08 -4.12 6.06
C ASN A 67 9.90 -3.11 5.24
N ARG A 68 9.92 -1.84 5.62
CA ARG A 68 10.62 -0.76 4.90
C ARG A 68 12.13 -0.95 4.81
N GLY A 69 12.74 -1.48 5.85
CA GLY A 69 14.20 -1.46 5.99
C GLY A 69 14.76 -0.05 5.74
N GLY A 70 15.64 0.08 4.75
CA GLY A 70 16.24 1.36 4.33
C GLY A 70 15.56 2.05 3.13
N ALA A 71 14.45 1.52 2.61
CA ALA A 71 13.81 2.03 1.40
C ALA A 71 13.10 3.38 1.62
N ALA A 72 13.01 4.20 0.58
CA ALA A 72 12.33 5.49 0.65
C ALA A 72 10.79 5.35 0.68
N CYS A 73 10.23 4.31 0.08
CA CYS A 73 8.81 3.96 0.14
C CYS A 73 8.63 2.47 0.43
N VAL A 74 7.41 2.09 0.81
CA VAL A 74 6.95 0.70 0.93
C VAL A 74 5.61 0.59 0.23
N CYS A 75 5.45 -0.48 -0.53
CA CYS A 75 4.18 -0.84 -1.13
C CYS A 75 3.70 -2.12 -0.45
N ILE A 76 2.43 -2.13 -0.03
CA ILE A 76 1.72 -3.35 0.38
C ILE A 76 0.83 -3.74 -0.80
N ALA A 77 0.90 -4.99 -1.22
CA ALA A 77 0.07 -5.48 -2.30
C ALA A 77 -1.40 -5.60 -1.84
N PRO A 78 -2.41 -5.51 -2.73
CA PRO A 78 -3.81 -5.51 -2.32
C PRO A 78 -4.24 -6.77 -1.55
N ASP A 79 -3.72 -7.92 -1.91
CA ASP A 79 -3.91 -9.21 -1.24
C ASP A 79 -3.30 -9.23 0.17
N GLU A 80 -2.08 -8.71 0.32
CA GLU A 80 -1.44 -8.54 1.63
C GLU A 80 -2.22 -7.54 2.50
N ALA A 81 -2.73 -6.45 1.90
CA ALA A 81 -3.56 -5.48 2.62
C ALA A 81 -4.86 -6.13 3.11
N GLN A 82 -5.52 -6.92 2.27
CA GLN A 82 -6.72 -7.66 2.63
C GLN A 82 -6.45 -8.65 3.77
N ASP A 83 -5.34 -9.40 3.73
CA ASP A 83 -4.96 -10.31 4.82
C ASP A 83 -4.72 -9.56 6.13
N ILE A 84 -3.97 -8.46 6.10
CA ILE A 84 -3.71 -7.63 7.28
C ILE A 84 -5.03 -7.10 7.87
N ILE A 85 -5.93 -6.60 7.03
CA ILE A 85 -7.21 -6.03 7.46
C ILE A 85 -8.12 -7.11 8.02
N GLY A 86 -8.28 -8.24 7.32
CA GLY A 86 -9.12 -9.35 7.79
C GLY A 86 -8.64 -9.94 9.11
N ARG A 87 -7.32 -10.09 9.29
CA ARG A 87 -6.73 -10.49 10.57
C ARG A 87 -6.92 -9.47 11.68
N PHE A 88 -6.82 -8.18 11.36
CA PHE A 88 -7.07 -7.11 12.33
C PHE A 88 -8.51 -7.14 12.85
N TYR A 89 -9.50 -7.32 11.96
CA TYR A 89 -10.91 -7.43 12.34
C TYR A 89 -11.27 -8.80 12.92
N GLY A 90 -10.36 -9.78 12.91
CA GLY A 90 -10.62 -11.13 13.40
C GLY A 90 -11.58 -11.93 12.52
N PHE A 91 -11.62 -11.65 11.21
CA PHE A 91 -12.36 -12.44 10.24
C PHE A 91 -11.69 -13.80 10.02
N TRP A 92 -10.36 -13.82 10.05
CA TRP A 92 -9.54 -15.03 10.00
C TRP A 92 -8.19 -14.82 10.68
N GLY A 93 -7.50 -15.92 10.94
CA GLY A 93 -6.14 -15.92 11.48
C GLY A 93 -6.04 -15.39 12.91
N GLU A 94 -4.83 -15.40 13.43
CA GLU A 94 -4.53 -14.89 14.76
C GLU A 94 -4.34 -13.36 14.74
N PRO A 95 -4.83 -12.64 15.77
CA PRO A 95 -4.59 -11.21 15.95
C PRO A 95 -3.10 -10.86 16.01
N PHE A 96 -2.79 -9.59 15.79
CA PHE A 96 -1.43 -9.11 15.92
C PHE A 96 -1.02 -8.93 17.39
N ASP A 97 0.18 -9.39 17.74
CA ASP A 97 0.79 -9.23 19.07
C ASP A 97 1.46 -7.84 19.23
N PHE A 98 0.72 -6.78 18.89
CA PHE A 98 1.10 -5.40 19.15
C PHE A 98 -0.13 -4.49 19.20
N ASP A 99 -0.07 -3.41 19.98
CA ASP A 99 -1.13 -2.40 20.01
C ASP A 99 -0.85 -1.29 18.97
N PRO A 100 -1.71 -1.09 17.96
CA PRO A 100 -1.55 -0.01 16.99
C PRO A 100 -1.62 1.40 17.60
N ASP A 101 -2.16 1.55 18.80
CA ASP A 101 -2.23 2.84 19.51
C ASP A 101 -1.06 3.10 20.46
N GLU A 102 -0.20 2.10 20.70
CA GLU A 102 1.01 2.30 21.50
C GLU A 102 1.93 3.31 20.81
N ALA A 103 2.26 4.40 21.52
CA ALA A 103 3.15 5.42 20.99
C ALA A 103 4.51 4.79 20.62
N PRO A 104 5.06 5.04 19.42
CA PRO A 104 6.35 4.47 19.04
C PRO A 104 7.43 4.92 20.04
N LYS A 105 7.98 3.97 20.82
CA LYS A 105 9.02 4.19 21.85
C LYS A 105 10.31 4.81 21.32
N ARG A 106 10.46 4.98 20.01
CA ARG A 106 11.58 5.67 19.37
C ARG A 106 11.04 6.72 18.41
N PRO A 107 11.55 7.97 18.47
CA PRO A 107 11.20 8.98 17.48
C PRO A 107 11.53 8.43 16.10
N ILE A 108 10.56 8.49 15.19
CA ILE A 108 10.76 8.22 13.77
C ILE A 108 11.89 9.16 13.33
N PRO A 109 13.04 8.66 12.83
CA PRO A 109 14.04 9.53 12.27
C PRO A 109 13.35 10.40 11.22
N PRO A 110 13.45 11.74 11.28
CA PRO A 110 12.85 12.58 10.27
C PRO A 110 13.37 12.08 8.92
N ALA A 111 12.46 11.85 7.97
CA ALA A 111 12.83 11.52 6.61
C ALA A 111 13.91 12.52 6.20
N ALA A 112 15.14 12.05 6.02
CA ALA A 112 16.25 12.91 5.69
C ALA A 112 15.82 13.71 4.47
N LYS A 113 15.68 15.04 4.61
CA LYS A 113 15.53 15.95 3.47
C LYS A 113 16.77 15.74 2.62
N ARG A 114 16.70 14.84 1.65
CA ARG A 114 17.75 14.67 0.64
C ARG A 114 17.73 15.96 -0.18
N THR A 115 18.64 16.87 0.12
CA THR A 115 19.12 17.89 -0.80
C THR A 115 19.85 17.18 -1.94
N HIS A 116 19.09 16.58 -2.85
CA HIS A 116 19.60 16.13 -4.13
C HIS A 116 18.82 16.87 -5.22
N ALA A 117 19.18 18.13 -5.40
CA ALA A 117 19.19 18.67 -6.75
C ALA A 117 20.26 17.86 -7.51
N PRO A 118 19.95 17.20 -8.64
CA PRO A 118 21.00 16.73 -9.51
C PRO A 118 21.74 17.98 -10.01
N THR A 119 23.02 18.10 -9.68
CA THR A 119 23.91 19.04 -10.35
C THR A 119 23.90 18.65 -11.83
N VAL A 120 23.19 19.42 -12.65
CA VAL A 120 23.27 19.34 -14.11
C VAL A 120 24.73 19.62 -14.47
N LEU A 121 25.48 18.56 -14.75
CA LEU A 121 26.77 18.67 -15.41
C LEU A 121 26.48 19.34 -16.76
N LYS A 122 26.96 20.56 -16.94
CA LYS A 122 26.94 21.30 -18.21
C LYS A 122 27.54 20.40 -19.29
N SER A 123 26.69 19.79 -20.10
CA SER A 123 27.09 19.13 -21.34
C SER A 123 27.71 20.20 -22.23
N GLN A 124 28.99 20.03 -22.58
CA GLN A 124 29.58 20.78 -23.68
C GLN A 124 28.82 20.43 -24.97
N PRO A 125 28.55 21.42 -25.85
CA PRO A 125 27.86 21.16 -27.10
C PRO A 125 28.76 20.34 -28.04
N ILE A 126 28.24 19.19 -28.48
CA ILE A 126 28.84 18.34 -29.50
C ILE A 126 28.72 19.06 -30.86
N PRO A 127 29.78 19.20 -31.67
CA PRO A 127 29.67 19.77 -33.01
C PRO A 127 28.92 18.81 -33.95
N ALA A 128 28.01 19.38 -34.75
CA ALA A 128 27.18 18.65 -35.70
C ALA A 128 28.03 18.07 -36.85
N ALA A 129 28.04 16.74 -36.98
CA ALA A 129 28.58 16.05 -38.15
C ALA A 129 27.46 15.74 -39.14
N ALA A 130 27.65 16.20 -40.38
CA ALA A 130 26.71 16.09 -41.48
C ALA A 130 26.71 14.68 -42.13
N ASN A 131 25.49 14.21 -42.47
CA ASN A 131 25.08 13.36 -43.60
C ASN A 131 25.86 12.05 -43.93
N LYS A 132 25.21 10.89 -43.62
CA LYS A 132 24.83 9.69 -44.44
C LYS A 132 25.64 9.30 -45.71
N PRO A 133 25.43 8.07 -46.28
CA PRO A 133 25.13 6.74 -45.71
C PRO A 133 25.90 5.60 -46.43
N ALA A 134 25.87 4.35 -45.93
CA ALA A 134 25.72 3.12 -46.74
C ALA A 134 25.92 1.84 -45.90
N GLY A 135 24.92 0.96 -45.97
CA GLY A 135 25.09 -0.50 -46.02
C GLY A 135 25.86 -1.22 -44.91
N GLN A 136 25.13 -1.95 -44.07
CA GLN A 136 25.19 -3.42 -44.04
C GLN A 136 24.20 -3.96 -43.00
N LEU A 137 23.11 -4.53 -43.51
CA LEU A 137 22.36 -5.58 -42.80
C LEU A 137 23.25 -6.83 -42.81
N ASN A 138 23.52 -7.40 -41.64
CA ASN A 138 23.83 -8.83 -41.46
C ASN A 138 23.54 -9.16 -39.98
N GLN A 139 22.38 -9.77 -39.76
CA GLN A 139 22.20 -11.21 -39.55
C GLN A 139 22.34 -11.57 -38.07
N ILE A 140 21.17 -11.74 -37.46
CA ILE A 140 20.96 -12.25 -36.12
C ILE A 140 20.95 -13.78 -36.26
N ASP A 141 22.01 -14.45 -35.82
CA ASP A 141 21.99 -15.91 -35.66
C ASP A 141 21.21 -16.24 -34.38
N LEU A 142 20.01 -16.79 -34.55
CA LEU A 142 19.18 -17.34 -33.48
C LEU A 142 18.61 -18.70 -33.92
N PHE A 143 19.27 -19.76 -33.44
CA PHE A 143 18.77 -21.08 -33.03
C PHE A 143 18.01 -22.01 -34.00
N TYR A 144 18.56 -23.24 -34.07
CA TYR A 144 17.92 -24.57 -34.04
C TYR A 144 17.13 -25.12 -35.24
N GLY A 145 17.41 -26.41 -35.56
CA GLY A 145 16.54 -27.27 -36.35
C GLY A 145 17.23 -28.57 -36.80
N GLU A 146 17.10 -29.61 -35.98
CA GLU A 146 17.38 -31.01 -36.32
C GLU A 146 16.62 -31.47 -37.58
N ALA A 147 17.29 -32.25 -38.44
CA ALA A 147 16.89 -33.59 -38.91
C ALA A 147 17.88 -34.10 -39.98
#